data_AF-A0A9R0CFM8-F1
#
_entry.id   AF-A0A9R0CFM8-F1
#
_cell.length_a   1.000
_cell.length_b   1.000
_cell.length_c   1.000
_cell.angle_alpha   90.00
_cell.angle_beta   90.00
_cell.angle_gamma   90.00
#
_symmetry.space_group_name_H-M   'P 1'
#
loop_
_entity.id
_entity.type
_entity.pdbx_description
1 polymer ?
#
loop_
_entity_poly.entity_id
_entity_poly.type
_entity_poly.pdbx_seq_one_letter_code
_entity_poly.pdbx_strand_id
1 'polypeptide(L)'
;MKGNSLMLTIIIALLPVMGWGLMPIVANLKKSSPHEQLLGTSISAFIFSTIITLVIHPEITFFSFCISMISGIFWSLGQLMQFKAIQIASVSKVMPISNGSQLTFTTLLAVILFNEWTSSKMLLIGSLSILCIILGILLTNYQTKKSTDKNMLKCVGVVLLSSLFLSLYVVTNQIFLIEGYRIILPQSVGMLITSSIIVKYFSKEIVYRENVLFNLITGILWSIANLGMFITTNTLGVTISFSISQSCVIVATLGGIIFFKEKKNKKEWLAIFIGIILIMSGVFMLSIIK
;
A
#
# COMPACT_ATOMS: atom_id res chain seq x y z
N MET A 1 8.31 17.99 28.84
CA MET A 1 9.02 17.85 27.54
C MET A 1 8.91 16.47 26.90
N LYS A 2 8.90 15.33 27.63
CA LYS A 2 8.70 13.98 27.02
C LYS A 2 7.30 13.72 26.42
N GLY A 3 6.24 14.37 26.93
CA GLY A 3 4.87 14.20 26.43
C GLY A 3 4.63 14.76 25.01
N ASN A 4 5.23 15.91 24.68
CA ASN A 4 5.08 16.54 23.36
C ASN A 4 5.78 15.75 22.25
N SER A 5 6.94 15.12 22.54
CA SER A 5 7.63 14.31 21.53
C SER A 5 6.86 13.02 21.22
N LEU A 6 6.30 12.36 22.23
CA LEU A 6 5.49 11.15 22.04
C LEU A 6 4.22 11.45 21.23
N MET A 7 3.51 12.53 21.57
CA MET A 7 2.31 12.94 20.83
C MET A 7 2.64 13.23 19.36
N LEU A 8 3.74 13.92 19.09
CA LEU A 8 4.19 14.20 17.73
C LEU A 8 4.52 12.91 16.96
N THR A 9 5.24 11.97 17.58
CA THR A 9 5.56 10.68 16.97
C THR A 9 4.30 9.89 16.60
N ILE A 10 3.29 9.86 17.48
CA ILE A 10 2.02 9.19 17.20
C ILE A 10 1.31 9.85 16.00
N ILE A 11 1.23 11.18 15.97
CA ILE A 11 0.58 11.91 14.87
C ILE A 11 1.27 11.58 13.53
N ILE A 12 2.61 11.57 13.50
CA ILE A 12 3.37 11.25 12.29
C ILE A 12 3.18 9.78 11.88
N ALA A 13 3.11 8.85 12.85
CA ALA A 13 2.85 7.43 12.60
C ALA A 13 1.45 7.16 12.03
N LEU A 14 0.50 8.07 12.22
CA LEU A 14 -0.83 7.99 11.61
C LEU A 14 -0.88 8.54 10.19
N LEU A 15 0.13 9.27 9.71
CA LEU A 15 0.15 9.80 8.33
C LEU A 15 0.12 8.67 7.28
N PRO A 16 0.92 7.58 7.37
CA PRO A 16 0.79 6.44 6.47
C PRO A 16 -0.58 5.78 6.54
N VAL A 17 -1.13 5.65 7.76
CA VAL A 17 -2.44 5.03 8.01
C VAL A 17 -3.54 5.78 7.27
N MET A 18 -3.55 7.10 7.41
CA MET A 18 -4.55 7.96 6.77
C MET A 18 -4.29 8.11 5.27
N GLY A 19 -3.05 8.36 4.86
CA GLY A 19 -2.70 8.59 3.46
C GLY A 19 -2.99 7.36 2.59
N TRP A 20 -2.39 6.21 2.90
CA TRP A 20 -2.64 4.98 2.13
C TRP A 20 -4.06 4.42 2.35
N GLY A 21 -4.68 4.69 3.50
CA GLY A 21 -6.05 4.27 3.77
C GLY A 21 -7.11 5.05 2.99
N LEU A 22 -6.94 6.37 2.88
CA LEU A 22 -7.85 7.25 2.15
C LEU A 22 -7.61 7.24 0.64
N MET A 23 -6.37 7.01 0.20
CA MET A 23 -6.00 7.00 -1.22
C MET A 23 -6.94 6.15 -2.11
N PRO A 24 -7.23 4.87 -1.82
CA PRO A 24 -8.13 4.07 -2.66
C PRO A 24 -9.58 4.55 -2.61
N ILE A 25 -10.01 5.19 -1.52
CA ILE A 25 -11.35 5.79 -1.39
C ILE A 25 -11.44 7.01 -2.31
N VAL A 26 -10.51 7.96 -2.16
CA VAL A 26 -10.47 9.21 -2.94
C VAL A 26 -10.35 8.90 -4.43
N ALA A 27 -9.48 7.97 -4.82
CA ALA A 27 -9.32 7.54 -6.21
C ALA A 27 -10.66 7.13 -6.87
N ASN A 28 -11.56 6.53 -6.09
CA ASN A 28 -12.82 6.00 -6.58
C ASN A 28 -14.03 6.96 -6.41
N LEU A 29 -13.85 8.15 -5.80
CA LEU A 29 -14.93 9.13 -5.65
C LEU A 29 -15.43 9.67 -7.00
N LYS A 30 -14.50 10.02 -7.90
CA LYS A 30 -14.82 10.60 -9.22
C LYS A 30 -15.03 9.53 -10.31
N LYS A 31 -15.01 8.24 -9.95
CA LYS A 31 -15.08 7.09 -10.90
C LYS A 31 -14.10 7.20 -12.07
N SER A 32 -12.92 7.77 -11.84
CA SER A 32 -11.85 7.85 -12.83
C SER A 32 -11.39 6.45 -13.25
N SER A 33 -10.86 6.32 -14.47
CA SER A 33 -10.28 5.06 -14.93
C SER A 33 -9.00 4.73 -14.13
N PRO A 34 -8.58 3.45 -14.05
CA PRO A 34 -7.37 3.08 -13.30
C PRO A 34 -6.12 3.74 -13.87
N HIS A 35 -6.12 4.03 -15.18
CA HIS A 35 -5.02 4.71 -15.86
C HIS A 35 -4.96 6.19 -15.46
N GLU A 36 -6.11 6.86 -15.34
CA GLU A 36 -6.19 8.25 -14.86
C GLU A 36 -5.78 8.38 -13.39
N GLN A 37 -6.23 7.42 -12.55
CA GLN A 37 -5.86 7.34 -11.13
C GLN A 37 -4.34 7.16 -10.98
N LEU A 38 -3.76 6.24 -11.75
CA LEU A 38 -2.31 5.99 -11.74
C LEU A 38 -1.52 7.24 -12.16
N LEU A 39 -1.89 7.85 -13.29
CA LEU A 39 -1.17 9.00 -13.83
C LEU A 39 -1.28 10.23 -12.92
N GLY A 40 -2.46 10.52 -12.37
CA GLY A 40 -2.63 11.62 -11.42
C GLY A 40 -1.77 11.40 -10.16
N THR A 41 -1.77 10.18 -9.63
CA THR A 41 -0.97 9.84 -8.45
C THR A 41 0.53 10.02 -8.71
N SER A 42 1.04 9.55 -9.85
CA SER A 42 2.47 9.62 -10.19
C SER A 42 2.95 11.04 -10.47
N ILE A 43 2.13 11.87 -11.14
CA ILE A 43 2.44 13.30 -11.36
C ILE A 43 2.63 14.02 -10.03
N SER A 44 1.67 13.86 -9.10
CA SER A 44 1.79 14.51 -7.80
C SER A 44 2.92 13.93 -6.95
N ALA A 45 3.20 12.63 -7.04
CA ALA A 45 4.36 12.02 -6.37
C ALA A 45 5.68 12.59 -6.88
N PHE A 46 5.81 12.81 -8.20
CA PHE A 46 6.99 13.41 -8.82
C PHE A 46 7.17 14.89 -8.47
N ILE A 47 6.09 15.68 -8.47
CA ILE A 47 6.16 17.08 -8.03
C ILE A 47 6.62 17.15 -6.58
N PHE A 48 6.00 16.36 -5.70
CA PHE A 48 6.35 16.33 -4.29
C PHE A 48 7.79 15.88 -4.04
N SER A 49 8.23 14.79 -4.67
CA SER A 49 9.58 14.27 -4.52
C SER A 49 10.63 15.28 -5.00
N THR A 50 10.35 16.00 -6.09
CA THR A 50 11.21 17.06 -6.61
C THR A 50 11.37 18.17 -5.59
N ILE A 51 10.26 18.65 -4.99
CA ILE A 51 10.30 19.68 -3.95
C ILE A 51 11.12 19.19 -2.74
N ILE A 52 10.90 17.96 -2.28
CA ILE A 52 11.65 17.39 -1.14
C ILE A 52 13.14 17.27 -1.45
N THR A 53 13.51 16.79 -2.63
CA THR A 53 14.93 16.69 -3.04
C THR A 53 15.59 18.07 -3.13
N LEU A 54 14.87 19.09 -3.59
CA LEU A 54 15.37 20.47 -3.63
C LEU A 54 15.55 21.11 -2.25
N VAL A 55 14.86 20.62 -1.22
CA VAL A 55 14.98 21.13 0.15
C VAL A 55 16.01 20.34 0.95
N ILE A 56 16.02 19.01 0.84
CA ILE A 56 16.86 18.12 1.65
C ILE A 56 18.24 17.90 1.02
N HIS A 57 18.37 18.05 -0.29
CA HIS A 57 19.59 17.78 -1.05
C HIS A 57 20.25 16.41 -0.75
N PRO A 58 19.50 15.28 -0.86
CA PRO A 58 20.07 13.96 -0.64
C PRO A 58 21.13 13.60 -1.70
N GLU A 59 22.17 12.87 -1.29
CA GLU A 59 23.14 12.30 -2.22
C GLU A 59 22.53 11.16 -3.04
N ILE A 60 22.29 11.41 -4.31
CA ILE A 60 21.74 10.43 -5.27
C ILE A 60 22.86 10.02 -6.22
N THR A 61 23.42 8.83 -6.02
CA THR A 61 24.38 8.22 -6.96
C THR A 61 23.63 7.66 -8.17
N PHE A 62 24.31 7.51 -9.31
CA PHE A 62 23.72 6.87 -10.51
C PHE A 62 23.17 5.47 -10.21
N PHE A 63 23.88 4.69 -9.40
CA PHE A 63 23.42 3.37 -8.96
C PHE A 63 22.12 3.46 -8.16
N SER A 64 22.06 4.33 -7.14
CA SER A 64 20.85 4.51 -6.33
C SER A 64 19.67 5.02 -7.16
N PHE A 65 19.95 5.90 -8.13
CA PHE A 65 18.95 6.42 -9.06
C PHE A 65 18.30 5.28 -9.86
N CYS A 66 19.12 4.43 -10.50
CA CYS A 66 18.63 3.35 -11.34
C CYS A 66 17.79 2.32 -10.56
N ILE A 67 18.28 1.89 -9.39
CA ILE A 67 17.57 0.91 -8.55
C ILE A 67 16.25 1.48 -8.02
N SER A 68 16.27 2.70 -7.48
CA SER A 68 15.05 3.34 -6.98
C SER A 68 14.07 3.62 -8.11
N MET A 69 14.54 3.97 -9.32
CA MET A 69 13.68 4.08 -10.50
C MET A 69 12.98 2.76 -10.84
N ILE A 70 13.69 1.62 -10.81
CA ILE A 70 13.10 0.28 -11.00
C ILE A 70 12.00 0.00 -9.96
N SER A 71 12.22 0.37 -8.70
CA SER A 71 11.19 0.22 -7.67
C SER A 71 9.90 0.99 -8.00
N GLY A 72 10.02 2.17 -8.62
CA GLY A 72 8.89 2.96 -9.12
C GLY A 72 8.11 2.31 -10.28
N ILE A 73 8.79 1.51 -11.09
CA ILE A 73 8.15 0.68 -12.14
C ILE A 73 7.26 -0.38 -11.47
N PHE A 74 7.80 -1.12 -10.50
CA PHE A 74 7.04 -2.12 -9.76
C PHE A 74 5.85 -1.51 -9.04
N TRP A 75 6.03 -0.34 -8.42
CA TRP A 75 4.91 0.38 -7.81
C TRP A 75 3.81 0.68 -8.83
N SER A 76 4.15 1.16 -10.03
CA SER A 76 3.16 1.53 -11.04
C SER A 76 2.36 0.34 -11.54
N LEU A 77 3.03 -0.79 -11.77
CA LEU A 77 2.38 -2.04 -12.18
C LEU A 77 1.45 -2.57 -11.09
N GLY A 78 1.96 -2.60 -9.85
CA GLY A 78 1.18 -3.03 -8.68
C GLY A 78 -0.04 -2.13 -8.46
N GLN A 79 0.15 -0.81 -8.46
CA GLN A 79 -0.91 0.16 -8.20
C GLN A 79 -1.98 0.15 -9.30
N LEU A 80 -1.60 0.00 -10.57
CA LEU A 80 -2.56 -0.13 -11.67
C LEU A 80 -3.47 -1.35 -11.48
N MET A 81 -2.88 -2.50 -11.12
CA MET A 81 -3.63 -3.73 -10.88
C MET A 81 -4.55 -3.59 -9.66
N GLN A 82 -4.10 -2.91 -8.61
CA GLN A 82 -4.93 -2.62 -7.44
C GLN A 82 -6.15 -1.77 -7.82
N PHE A 83 -5.94 -0.68 -8.57
CA PHE A 83 -7.04 0.16 -9.07
C PHE A 83 -8.00 -0.60 -9.99
N LYS A 84 -7.49 -1.46 -10.89
CA LYS A 84 -8.32 -2.35 -11.72
C LYS A 84 -9.12 -3.33 -10.87
N ALA A 85 -8.53 -3.92 -9.83
CA ALA A 85 -9.24 -4.81 -8.92
C ALA A 85 -10.37 -4.11 -8.17
N ILE A 86 -10.16 -2.86 -7.72
CA ILE A 86 -11.20 -2.07 -7.05
C ILE A 86 -12.40 -1.87 -7.97
N GLN A 87 -12.20 -1.66 -9.27
CA GLN A 87 -13.29 -1.56 -10.25
C GLN A 87 -14.02 -2.89 -10.49
N ILE A 88 -13.34 -4.03 -10.35
CA ILE A 88 -13.98 -5.36 -10.48
C ILE A 88 -14.88 -5.65 -9.26
N ALA A 89 -14.48 -5.19 -8.08
CA ALA A 89 -15.18 -5.45 -6.83
C ALA A 89 -15.54 -4.15 -6.10
N SER A 90 -14.91 -3.87 -4.96
CA SER A 90 -15.03 -2.59 -4.25
C SER A 90 -13.81 -2.35 -3.36
N VAL A 91 -13.62 -1.11 -2.92
CA VAL A 91 -12.51 -0.74 -2.01
C VAL A 91 -12.53 -1.62 -0.76
N SER A 92 -13.72 -1.84 -0.17
CA SER A 92 -13.83 -2.58 1.08
C SER A 92 -13.46 -4.06 0.99
N LYS A 93 -13.58 -4.66 -0.20
CA LYS A 93 -13.18 -6.05 -0.47
C LYS A 93 -11.72 -6.17 -0.89
N VAL A 94 -11.27 -5.26 -1.76
CA VAL A 94 -9.93 -5.34 -2.36
C VAL A 94 -8.84 -5.00 -1.35
N MET A 95 -9.05 -3.96 -0.53
CA MET A 95 -8.00 -3.45 0.35
C MET A 95 -7.56 -4.44 1.44
N PRO A 96 -8.45 -5.20 2.10
CA PRO A 96 -8.02 -6.29 2.99
C PRO A 96 -7.14 -7.32 2.31
N ILE A 97 -7.55 -7.79 1.12
CA ILE A 97 -6.80 -8.79 0.35
C ILE A 97 -5.44 -8.22 -0.04
N SER A 98 -5.42 -6.99 -0.56
CA SER A 98 -4.20 -6.34 -1.02
C SER A 98 -3.21 -6.16 0.13
N ASN A 99 -3.62 -5.56 1.24
CA ASN A 99 -2.71 -5.27 2.34
C ASN A 99 -2.21 -6.55 3.00
N GLY A 100 -3.10 -7.51 3.29
CA GLY A 100 -2.69 -8.74 3.94
C GLY A 100 -1.82 -9.64 3.04
N SER A 101 -2.10 -9.71 1.73
CA SER A 101 -1.24 -10.48 0.81
C SER A 101 0.08 -9.77 0.51
N GLN A 102 0.10 -8.43 0.37
CA GLN A 102 1.34 -7.66 0.22
C GLN A 102 2.23 -7.81 1.46
N LEU A 103 1.65 -7.75 2.66
CA LEU A 103 2.40 -7.97 3.90
C LEU A 103 2.97 -9.38 3.96
N THR A 104 2.18 -10.39 3.59
CA THR A 104 2.61 -11.78 3.53
C THR A 104 3.77 -11.95 2.54
N PHE A 105 3.64 -11.44 1.32
CA PHE A 105 4.68 -11.54 0.28
C PHE A 105 5.95 -10.77 0.65
N THR A 106 5.82 -9.55 1.16
CA THR A 106 6.97 -8.75 1.62
C THR A 106 7.71 -9.47 2.75
N THR A 107 6.98 -10.08 3.69
CA THR A 107 7.57 -10.85 4.79
C THR A 107 8.29 -12.09 4.27
N LEU A 108 7.66 -12.87 3.39
CA LEU A 108 8.28 -14.07 2.81
C LEU A 108 9.53 -13.72 1.98
N LEU A 109 9.47 -12.65 1.17
CA LEU A 109 10.62 -12.14 0.45
C LEU A 109 11.74 -11.72 1.41
N ALA A 110 11.41 -11.04 2.51
CA ALA A 110 12.41 -10.65 3.49
C ALA A 110 13.08 -11.85 4.18
N VAL A 111 12.31 -12.88 4.51
CA VAL A 111 12.85 -14.13 5.08
C VAL A 111 13.78 -14.83 4.10
N ILE A 112 13.42 -14.90 2.82
CA ILE A 112 14.22 -15.58 1.78
C ILE A 112 15.47 -14.78 1.39
N LEU A 113 15.34 -13.46 1.24
CA LEU A 113 16.42 -12.60 0.72
C LEU A 113 17.38 -12.12 1.80
N PHE A 114 16.89 -11.93 3.03
CA PHE A 114 17.67 -11.36 4.13
C PHE A 114 17.92 -12.35 5.28
N ASN A 115 17.44 -13.59 5.17
CA ASN A 115 17.56 -14.62 6.21
C ASN A 115 17.06 -14.16 7.59
N GLU A 116 15.96 -13.39 7.66
CA GLU A 116 15.47 -12.82 8.92
C GLU A 116 15.00 -13.89 9.94
N TRP A 117 14.42 -15.01 9.50
CA TRP A 117 13.90 -16.05 10.41
C TRP A 117 14.91 -17.18 10.62
N THR A 118 15.86 -16.95 11.53
CA THR A 118 16.94 -17.90 11.81
C THR A 118 16.61 -18.92 12.90
N SER A 119 15.59 -18.67 13.72
CA SER A 119 15.22 -19.56 14.83
C SER A 119 13.89 -20.28 14.61
N SER A 120 13.74 -21.47 15.19
CA SER A 120 12.48 -22.23 15.15
C SER A 120 11.31 -21.46 15.78
N LYS A 121 11.59 -20.58 16.76
CA LYS A 121 10.58 -19.70 17.38
C LYS A 121 10.10 -18.63 16.40
N MET A 122 11.01 -17.99 15.66
CA MET A 122 10.66 -17.00 14.62
C MET A 122 9.85 -17.64 13.51
N LEU A 123 10.24 -18.83 13.04
CA LEU A 123 9.50 -19.60 12.04
C LEU A 123 8.07 -19.92 12.51
N LEU A 124 7.91 -20.38 13.76
CA LEU A 124 6.61 -20.72 14.33
C LEU A 124 5.70 -19.49 14.45
N ILE A 125 6.19 -18.43 15.10
CA ILE A 125 5.41 -17.20 15.31
C ILE A 125 5.10 -16.53 13.97
N GLY A 126 6.06 -16.49 13.06
CA GLY A 126 5.90 -15.95 11.72
C GLY A 126 4.85 -16.68 10.90
N SER A 127 4.87 -18.01 10.93
CA SER A 127 3.86 -18.85 10.26
C SER A 127 2.46 -18.64 10.85
N LEU A 128 2.34 -18.58 12.18
CA LEU A 128 1.07 -18.28 12.86
C LEU A 128 0.56 -16.88 12.50
N SER A 129 1.45 -15.90 12.38
CA SER A 129 1.09 -14.53 12.03
C SER A 129 0.51 -14.44 10.62
N ILE A 130 1.15 -15.11 9.65
CA ILE A 130 0.66 -15.21 8.27
C ILE A 130 -0.71 -15.91 8.26
N LEU A 131 -0.88 -16.99 9.03
CA LEU A 131 -2.17 -17.68 9.13
C LEU A 131 -3.26 -16.74 9.69
N CYS A 132 -2.98 -15.96 10.73
CA CYS A 132 -3.91 -14.97 11.26
C CYS A 132 -4.30 -13.93 10.20
N ILE A 133 -3.34 -13.42 9.42
CA ILE A 133 -3.60 -12.47 8.33
C ILE A 133 -4.51 -13.10 7.28
N ILE A 134 -4.22 -14.34 6.84
CA ILE A 134 -5.04 -15.05 5.83
C ILE A 134 -6.47 -15.25 6.34
N LEU A 135 -6.63 -15.74 7.58
CA LEU A 135 -7.96 -15.92 8.19
C LEU A 135 -8.71 -14.59 8.30
N GLY A 136 -8.01 -13.52 8.67
CA GLY A 136 -8.58 -12.19 8.73
C GLY A 136 -9.03 -11.65 7.37
N ILE A 137 -8.27 -11.89 6.30
CA ILE A 137 -8.69 -11.58 4.91
C ILE A 137 -9.96 -12.35 4.54
N LEU A 138 -10.04 -13.64 4.88
CA LEU A 138 -11.21 -14.47 4.58
C LEU A 138 -12.46 -13.97 5.32
N LEU A 139 -12.33 -13.58 6.58
CA LEU A 139 -13.42 -13.04 7.38
C LEU A 139 -13.87 -11.65 6.91
N THR A 140 -12.92 -10.75 6.59
CA THR A 140 -13.27 -9.41 6.06
C THR A 140 -13.98 -9.46 4.72
N ASN A 141 -13.74 -10.50 3.92
CA ASN A 141 -14.44 -10.76 2.65
C ASN A 141 -15.65 -11.68 2.76
N TYR A 142 -16.03 -12.10 3.97
CA TYR A 142 -17.19 -12.95 4.17
C TYR A 142 -18.46 -12.26 3.67
N GLN A 143 -19.27 -13.01 2.92
CA GLN A 143 -20.57 -12.56 2.43
C GLN A 143 -21.63 -13.60 2.75
N THR A 144 -22.77 -13.14 3.24
CA THR A 144 -23.90 -14.03 3.57
C THR A 144 -24.65 -14.53 2.33
N LYS A 145 -24.74 -13.71 1.28
CA LYS A 145 -25.18 -14.15 -0.04
C LYS A 145 -23.96 -14.50 -0.86
N LYS A 146 -23.76 -15.80 -1.15
CA LYS A 146 -22.74 -16.25 -2.10
C LYS A 146 -23.13 -15.75 -3.48
N SER A 147 -22.53 -14.65 -3.94
CA SER A 147 -22.46 -14.38 -5.37
C SER A 147 -21.40 -15.33 -5.94
N THR A 148 -21.82 -16.36 -6.67
CA THR A 148 -20.96 -17.17 -7.56
C THR A 148 -20.52 -16.29 -8.73
N ASP A 149 -19.76 -15.25 -8.43
CA ASP A 149 -19.34 -14.26 -9.40
C ASP A 149 -17.94 -14.65 -9.88
N LYS A 150 -17.84 -15.15 -11.13
CA LYS A 150 -16.54 -15.44 -11.78
C LYS A 150 -15.60 -14.24 -11.71
N ASN A 151 -16.15 -13.03 -11.57
CA ASN A 151 -15.41 -11.79 -11.39
C ASN A 151 -14.62 -11.74 -10.06
N MET A 152 -15.06 -12.43 -9.00
CA MET A 152 -14.35 -12.42 -7.71
C MET A 152 -13.05 -13.21 -7.76
N LEU A 153 -13.02 -14.39 -8.40
CA LEU A 153 -11.77 -15.15 -8.55
C LEU A 153 -10.74 -14.36 -9.38
N LYS A 154 -11.21 -13.73 -10.47
CA LYS A 154 -10.39 -12.81 -11.26
C LYS A 154 -9.87 -11.64 -10.43
N CYS A 155 -10.73 -11.03 -9.60
CA CYS A 155 -10.35 -9.96 -8.69
C CYS A 155 -9.22 -10.40 -7.75
N VAL A 156 -9.39 -11.54 -7.07
CA VAL A 156 -8.36 -12.10 -6.17
C VAL A 156 -7.04 -12.31 -6.91
N GLY A 157 -7.07 -12.94 -8.10
CA GLY A 157 -5.85 -13.15 -8.90
C GLY A 157 -5.14 -11.84 -9.27
N VAL A 158 -5.89 -10.81 -9.66
CA VAL A 158 -5.34 -9.48 -9.96
C VAL A 158 -4.76 -8.82 -8.71
N VAL A 159 -5.42 -8.93 -7.55
CA VAL A 159 -4.91 -8.37 -6.28
C VAL A 159 -3.65 -9.07 -5.80
N LEU A 160 -3.56 -10.39 -5.96
CA LEU A 160 -2.33 -11.12 -5.60
C LEU A 160 -1.17 -10.69 -6.50
N LEU A 161 -1.39 -10.57 -7.82
CA LEU A 161 -0.34 -10.09 -8.72
C LEU A 161 0.05 -8.63 -8.42
N SER A 162 -0.94 -7.78 -8.13
CA SER A 162 -0.71 -6.42 -7.63
C SER A 162 0.18 -6.41 -6.39
N SER A 163 -0.15 -7.25 -5.42
CA SER A 163 0.53 -7.33 -4.14
C SER A 163 1.95 -7.86 -4.28
N LEU A 164 2.21 -8.75 -5.24
CA LEU A 164 3.57 -9.19 -5.58
C LEU A 164 4.41 -8.02 -6.09
N PHE A 165 3.90 -7.25 -7.05
CA PHE A 165 4.58 -6.05 -7.56
C PHE A 165 4.78 -4.99 -6.47
N LEU A 166 3.78 -4.75 -5.61
CA LEU A 166 3.91 -3.83 -4.48
C LEU A 166 4.89 -4.34 -3.42
N SER A 167 5.09 -5.65 -3.30
CA SER A 167 6.12 -6.23 -2.42
C SER A 167 7.51 -6.06 -3.03
N LEU A 168 7.66 -6.30 -4.33
CA LEU A 168 8.90 -6.03 -5.07
C LEU A 168 9.28 -4.55 -4.99
N TYR A 169 8.31 -3.65 -5.12
CA TYR A 169 8.48 -2.22 -4.87
C TYR A 169 9.15 -1.94 -3.52
N VAL A 170 8.68 -2.55 -2.43
CA VAL A 170 9.22 -2.34 -1.09
C VAL A 170 10.64 -2.92 -0.96
N VAL A 171 10.86 -4.17 -1.39
CA VAL A 171 12.14 -4.86 -1.14
C VAL A 171 13.26 -4.44 -2.09
N THR A 172 12.95 -3.88 -3.27
CA THR A 172 13.97 -3.54 -4.29
C THR A 172 15.07 -2.66 -3.72
N ASN A 173 14.72 -1.56 -3.03
CA ASN A 173 15.73 -0.66 -2.45
C ASN A 173 16.47 -1.31 -1.26
N GLN A 174 15.79 -2.17 -0.48
CA GLN A 174 16.36 -2.85 0.67
C GLN A 174 17.47 -3.84 0.27
N ILE A 175 17.30 -4.56 -0.83
CA ILE A 175 18.30 -5.49 -1.39
C ILE A 175 19.66 -4.80 -1.62
N PHE A 176 19.63 -3.53 -2.01
CA PHE A 176 20.82 -2.75 -2.33
C PHE A 176 21.20 -1.74 -1.24
N LEU A 177 20.60 -1.83 -0.04
CA LEU A 177 20.85 -0.95 1.10
C LEU A 177 20.67 0.54 0.76
N ILE A 178 19.73 0.85 -0.14
CA ILE A 178 19.37 2.22 -0.49
C ILE A 178 18.28 2.67 0.47
N GLU A 179 18.59 3.64 1.32
CA GLU A 179 17.71 4.10 2.39
C GLU A 179 17.50 5.61 2.35
N GLY A 180 16.44 6.08 3.02
CA GLY A 180 16.18 7.51 3.24
C GLY A 180 15.72 8.29 1.99
N TYR A 181 15.95 9.60 2.02
CA TYR A 181 15.40 10.54 1.05
C TYR A 181 15.94 10.39 -0.39
N ARG A 182 17.09 9.71 -0.58
CA ARG A 182 17.66 9.43 -1.92
C ARG A 182 16.79 8.51 -2.79
N ILE A 183 15.84 7.77 -2.18
CA ILE A 183 14.91 6.90 -2.90
C ILE A 183 13.82 7.70 -3.63
N ILE A 184 13.33 8.78 -3.01
CA ILE A 184 12.00 9.35 -3.31
C ILE A 184 11.92 9.89 -4.74
N LEU A 185 12.90 10.70 -5.15
CA LEU A 185 12.90 11.31 -6.48
C LEU A 185 13.09 10.27 -7.59
N PRO A 186 14.15 9.43 -7.60
CA PRO A 186 14.31 8.45 -8.69
C PRO A 186 13.14 7.47 -8.76
N GLN A 187 12.59 7.05 -7.62
CA GLN A 187 11.40 6.22 -7.57
C GLN A 187 10.19 6.90 -8.23
N SER A 188 9.93 8.17 -7.90
CA SER A 188 8.84 8.92 -8.53
C SER A 188 9.04 9.15 -10.05
N VAL A 189 10.30 9.25 -10.51
CA VAL A 189 10.63 9.27 -11.95
C VAL A 189 10.20 7.96 -12.60
N GLY A 190 10.56 6.82 -12.00
CA GLY A 190 10.11 5.51 -12.45
C GLY A 190 8.59 5.39 -12.49
N MET A 191 7.91 5.92 -11.46
CA MET A 191 6.45 5.95 -11.40
C MET A 191 5.84 6.77 -12.55
N LEU A 192 6.35 7.98 -12.78
CA LEU A 192 5.84 8.90 -13.79
C LEU A 192 6.09 8.39 -15.21
N ILE A 193 7.29 7.88 -15.51
CA ILE A 193 7.63 7.32 -16.82
C ILE A 193 6.74 6.11 -17.11
N THR A 194 6.64 5.17 -16.17
CA THR A 194 5.86 3.94 -16.35
C THR A 194 4.37 4.24 -16.53
N SER A 195 3.80 5.09 -15.67
CA SER A 195 2.40 5.50 -15.79
C SER A 195 2.10 6.22 -17.12
N SER A 196 3.00 7.09 -17.59
CA SER A 196 2.87 7.78 -18.87
C SER A 196 2.91 6.81 -20.06
N ILE A 197 3.82 5.83 -20.03
CA ILE A 197 3.91 4.76 -21.04
C ILE A 197 2.63 3.93 -21.04
N ILE A 198 2.18 3.49 -19.86
CA ILE A 198 0.95 2.72 -19.69
C ILE A 198 -0.26 3.47 -20.28
N VAL A 199 -0.40 4.76 -19.95
CA VAL A 199 -1.51 5.56 -20.44
C VAL A 199 -1.44 5.73 -21.95
N LYS A 200 -0.26 6.04 -22.51
CA LYS A 200 -0.09 6.31 -23.94
C LYS A 200 -0.30 5.07 -24.81
N TYR A 201 0.17 3.90 -24.38
CA TYR A 201 0.21 2.69 -25.23
C TYR A 201 -0.79 1.60 -24.82
N PHE A 202 -1.26 1.60 -23.58
CA PHE A 202 -2.11 0.51 -23.04
C PHE A 202 -3.48 0.98 -22.54
N SER A 203 -3.73 2.29 -22.43
CA SER A 203 -5.08 2.78 -22.18
C SER A 203 -5.92 2.60 -23.45
N LYS A 204 -6.98 1.79 -23.34
CA LYS A 204 -7.99 1.65 -24.39
C LYS A 204 -9.07 2.72 -24.33
N GLU A 205 -9.12 3.47 -23.22
CA GLU A 205 -10.12 4.50 -22.96
C GLU A 205 -9.52 5.89 -23.12
N ILE A 206 -10.36 6.85 -23.49
CA ILE A 206 -10.01 8.27 -23.53
C ILE A 206 -9.65 8.71 -22.11
N VAL A 207 -8.51 9.38 -21.99
CA VAL A 207 -7.98 9.89 -20.73
C VAL A 207 -8.42 11.33 -20.57
N TYR A 208 -9.28 11.59 -19.59
CA TYR A 208 -9.80 12.92 -19.32
C TYR A 208 -8.85 13.67 -18.39
N ARG A 209 -8.37 14.83 -18.84
CA ARG A 209 -7.49 15.70 -18.05
C ARG A 209 -8.06 16.02 -16.68
N GLU A 210 -9.36 16.27 -16.59
CA GLU A 210 -10.03 16.59 -15.33
C GLU A 210 -10.01 15.44 -14.31
N ASN A 211 -9.98 14.20 -14.78
CA ASN A 211 -9.89 13.02 -13.92
C ASN A 211 -8.45 12.82 -13.43
N VAL A 212 -7.47 13.03 -14.30
CA VAL A 212 -6.05 13.04 -13.91
C VAL A 212 -5.78 14.13 -12.88
N LEU A 213 -6.30 15.35 -13.09
CA LEU A 213 -6.15 16.48 -12.16
C LEU A 213 -6.79 16.20 -10.80
N PHE A 214 -7.98 15.58 -10.77
CA PHE A 214 -8.61 15.16 -9.51
C PHE A 214 -7.73 14.15 -8.76
N ASN A 215 -7.12 13.21 -9.47
CA ASN A 215 -6.22 12.22 -8.89
C ASN A 215 -4.81 12.77 -8.56
N LEU A 216 -4.55 14.07 -8.68
CA LEU A 216 -3.39 14.65 -8.00
C LEU A 216 -3.56 14.52 -6.47
N ILE A 217 -4.79 14.57 -5.96
CA ILE A 217 -5.09 14.42 -4.53
C ILE A 217 -4.63 13.04 -4.01
N THR A 218 -4.79 11.98 -4.80
CA THR A 218 -4.33 10.64 -4.40
C THR A 218 -2.81 10.56 -4.31
N GLY A 219 -2.09 11.27 -5.18
CA GLY A 219 -0.64 11.41 -5.08
C GLY A 219 -0.19 12.25 -3.90
N ILE A 220 -0.93 13.29 -3.50
CA ILE A 220 -0.68 14.03 -2.27
C ILE A 220 -0.81 13.09 -1.05
N LEU A 221 -1.88 12.28 -0.99
CA LEU A 221 -2.07 11.30 0.08
C LEU A 221 -0.95 10.26 0.13
N TRP A 222 -0.53 9.75 -1.04
CA TRP A 222 0.62 8.83 -1.14
C TRP A 222 1.91 9.49 -0.66
N SER A 223 2.17 10.73 -1.02
CA SER A 223 3.35 11.49 -0.63
C SER A 223 3.40 11.78 0.87
N ILE A 224 2.27 12.19 1.45
CA ILE A 224 2.13 12.40 2.91
C ILE A 224 2.38 11.08 3.65
N ALA A 225 1.82 9.98 3.16
CA ALA A 225 2.06 8.65 3.73
C ALA A 225 3.54 8.28 3.70
N ASN A 226 4.22 8.43 2.55
CA ASN A 226 5.64 8.11 2.45
C ASN A 226 6.51 9.01 3.32
N LEU A 227 6.23 10.31 3.39
CA LEU A 227 6.96 11.22 4.28
C LEU A 227 6.79 10.82 5.75
N GLY A 228 5.55 10.53 6.17
CA GLY A 228 5.29 9.98 7.50
C GLY A 228 6.05 8.68 7.74
N MET A 229 6.12 7.81 6.73
CA MET A 229 6.82 6.54 6.78
C MET A 229 8.34 6.72 6.99
N PHE A 230 8.97 7.65 6.29
CA PHE A 230 10.39 7.94 6.46
C PHE A 230 10.70 8.50 7.85
N ILE A 231 9.90 9.46 8.32
CA ILE A 231 10.13 10.09 9.63
C ILE A 231 9.88 9.08 10.77
N THR A 232 8.84 8.26 10.66
CA THR A 232 8.56 7.23 11.67
C THR A 232 9.60 6.14 11.66
N THR A 233 10.07 5.70 10.49
CA THR A 233 11.16 4.72 10.39
C THR A 233 12.42 5.19 11.12
N ASN A 234 12.77 6.48 11.01
CA ASN A 234 13.92 7.04 11.71
C ASN A 234 13.75 7.14 13.23
N THR A 235 12.52 7.12 13.75
CA THR A 235 12.23 7.34 15.18
C THR A 235 11.80 6.07 15.92
N LEU A 236 11.03 5.20 15.26
CA LEU A 236 10.47 3.97 15.80
C LEU A 236 11.11 2.70 15.20
N GLY A 237 11.95 2.84 14.17
CA GLY A 237 12.48 1.72 13.39
C GLY A 237 11.53 1.23 12.31
N VAL A 238 12.07 0.57 11.29
CA VAL A 238 11.34 0.10 10.10
C VAL A 238 10.17 -0.82 10.49
N THR A 239 10.44 -1.80 11.36
CA THR A 239 9.48 -2.84 11.74
C THR A 239 8.23 -2.28 12.39
N ILE A 240 8.38 -1.47 13.45
CA ILE A 240 7.26 -0.88 14.19
C ILE A 240 6.49 0.08 13.28
N SER A 241 7.21 0.93 12.55
CA SER A 241 6.59 1.94 11.69
C SER A 241 5.77 1.29 10.58
N PHE A 242 6.31 0.26 9.93
CA PHE A 242 5.60 -0.48 8.89
C PHE A 242 4.36 -1.17 9.46
N SER A 243 4.46 -1.82 10.63
CA SER A 243 3.31 -2.46 11.26
C SER A 243 2.20 -1.48 11.63
N ILE A 244 2.53 -0.30 12.15
CA ILE A 244 1.53 0.76 12.39
C ILE A 244 0.85 1.16 11.08
N SER A 245 1.63 1.36 10.01
CA SER A 245 1.10 1.78 8.70
C SER A 245 0.06 0.82 8.12
N GLN A 246 0.16 -0.48 8.42
CA GLN A 246 -0.80 -1.49 7.94
C GLN A 246 -2.21 -1.32 8.52
N SER A 247 -2.36 -0.52 9.58
CA SER A 247 -3.66 -0.09 10.08
C SER A 247 -4.45 0.71 9.03
N CYS A 248 -3.82 1.15 7.94
CA CYS A 248 -4.50 1.76 6.80
C CYS A 248 -5.61 0.87 6.23
N VAL A 249 -5.54 -0.46 6.41
CA VAL A 249 -6.60 -1.40 6.03
C VAL A 249 -7.92 -1.06 6.73
N ILE A 250 -7.88 -0.61 7.98
CA ILE A 250 -9.07 -0.24 8.75
C ILE A 250 -9.75 0.97 8.10
N VAL A 251 -8.94 2.00 7.80
CA VAL A 251 -9.41 3.23 7.15
C VAL A 251 -9.98 2.91 5.77
N ALA A 252 -9.28 2.11 4.97
CA ALA A 252 -9.71 1.78 3.62
C ALA A 252 -10.97 0.91 3.60
N THR A 253 -11.07 -0.09 4.48
CA THR A 253 -12.21 -1.00 4.53
C THR A 253 -13.46 -0.32 5.09
N LEU A 254 -13.36 0.27 6.28
CA LEU A 254 -14.49 0.94 6.91
C LEU A 254 -14.89 2.19 6.12
N GLY A 255 -13.91 2.99 5.71
CA GLY A 255 -14.14 4.16 4.86
C GLY A 255 -14.75 3.77 3.53
N GLY A 256 -14.28 2.70 2.87
CA GLY A 256 -14.89 2.18 1.65
C GLY A 256 -16.37 1.83 1.83
N ILE A 257 -16.72 1.16 2.92
CA ILE A 257 -18.13 0.82 3.22
C ILE A 257 -18.97 2.08 3.44
N ILE A 258 -18.46 3.04 4.22
CA ILE A 258 -19.19 4.25 4.61
C ILE A 258 -19.34 5.21 3.43
N PHE A 259 -18.26 5.56 2.74
CA PHE A 259 -18.26 6.53 1.64
C PHE A 259 -19.05 6.04 0.44
N PHE A 260 -18.95 4.75 0.10
CA PHE A 260 -19.70 4.15 -1.02
C PHE A 260 -21.05 3.55 -0.61
N LYS A 261 -21.47 3.74 0.66
CA LYS A 261 -22.76 3.31 1.21
C LYS A 261 -23.06 1.83 0.94
N GLU A 262 -22.05 0.97 1.09
CA GLU A 262 -22.22 -0.47 0.88
C GLU A 262 -23.15 -1.08 1.93
N LYS A 263 -24.18 -1.80 1.50
CA LYS A 263 -25.08 -2.51 2.42
C LYS A 263 -24.36 -3.74 2.98
N LYS A 264 -24.25 -3.80 4.31
CA LYS A 264 -23.73 -4.96 5.05
C LYS A 264 -24.76 -5.40 6.07
N ASN A 265 -24.91 -6.71 6.25
CA ASN A 265 -25.73 -7.22 7.34
C ASN A 265 -24.94 -7.41 8.64
N LYS A 266 -25.63 -7.75 9.73
CA LYS A 266 -25.02 -7.93 11.06
C LYS A 266 -23.90 -8.98 11.07
N LYS A 267 -24.05 -10.08 10.31
CA LYS A 267 -23.05 -11.16 10.25
C LYS A 267 -21.80 -10.72 9.47
N GLU A 268 -21.97 -9.99 8.39
CA GLU A 268 -20.89 -9.42 7.58
C GLU A 268 -20.11 -8.36 8.38
N TRP A 269 -20.82 -7.48 9.10
CA TRP A 269 -20.17 -6.53 10.00
C TRP A 269 -19.34 -7.22 11.07
N LEU A 270 -19.90 -8.24 11.74
CA LEU A 270 -19.17 -9.01 12.75
C LEU A 270 -17.93 -9.68 12.14
N ALA A 271 -18.05 -10.28 10.95
CA ALA A 271 -16.93 -10.90 10.25
C ALA A 271 -15.84 -9.87 9.86
N ILE A 272 -16.23 -8.67 9.41
CA ILE A 272 -15.29 -7.57 9.13
C ILE A 272 -14.52 -7.17 10.39
N PHE A 273 -15.20 -6.96 11.52
CA PHE A 273 -14.54 -6.58 12.76
C PHE A 273 -13.58 -7.65 13.26
N ILE A 274 -14.01 -8.92 13.32
CA ILE A 274 -13.14 -10.03 13.73
C ILE A 274 -11.97 -10.17 12.77
N GLY A 275 -12.22 -10.05 11.45
CA GLY A 275 -11.18 -10.16 10.44
C GLY A 275 -10.13 -9.06 10.54
N ILE A 276 -10.54 -7.80 10.79
CA ILE A 276 -9.61 -6.69 11.05
C ILE A 276 -8.77 -6.98 12.30
N ILE A 277 -9.39 -7.44 13.39
CA ILE A 277 -8.66 -7.79 14.63
C ILE A 277 -7.61 -8.88 14.35
N LEU A 278 -7.96 -9.93 13.59
CA LEU A 278 -7.01 -10.97 13.22
C LEU A 278 -5.85 -10.45 12.36
N ILE A 279 -6.12 -9.59 11.38
CA ILE A 279 -5.07 -8.96 10.55
C ILE A 279 -4.13 -8.16 11.45
N MET A 280 -4.68 -7.31 12.33
CA MET A 280 -3.87 -6.47 13.22
C MET A 280 -3.04 -7.30 14.21
N SER A 281 -3.61 -8.38 14.76
CA SER A 281 -2.87 -9.31 15.61
C SER A 281 -1.72 -9.97 14.86
N GLY A 282 -1.94 -10.43 13.62
CA GLY A 282 -0.87 -11.00 12.79
C GLY A 282 0.22 -9.99 12.44
N VAL A 283 -0.16 -8.76 12.07
CA VAL A 283 0.77 -7.64 11.82
C VAL A 283 1.63 -7.36 13.06
N PHE A 284 1.00 -7.36 14.24
CA PHE A 284 1.68 -7.14 15.51
C PHE A 284 2.65 -8.29 15.85
N MET A 285 2.22 -9.54 15.68
CA MET A 285 3.10 -10.70 15.89
C MET A 285 4.31 -10.69 14.94
N LEU A 286 4.13 -10.34 13.66
CA LEU A 286 5.23 -10.16 12.71
C LEU A 286 6.22 -9.07 13.15
N SER A 287 5.72 -8.02 13.81
CA SER A 287 6.56 -6.92 14.28
C SER A 287 7.48 -7.29 15.44
N ILE A 288 7.17 -8.35 16.18
CA ILE A 288 7.95 -8.80 17.35
C ILE A 288 9.12 -9.69 16.94
N ILE A 289 9.01 -10.36 15.79
CA ILE A 289 9.98 -11.38 15.35
C ILE A 289 10.99 -10.89 14.31
N LYS A 290 10.83 -9.67 13.83
CA LYS A 290 11.76 -9.00 12.91
C LYS A 290 12.79 -8.20 13.71
#